data_AF-A0A7D6EUK8-F1
#
_entry.id   AF-A0A7D6EUK8-F1
#
_cell.length_a   1.000
_cell.length_b   1.000
_cell.length_c   1.000
_cell.angle_alpha   90.00
_cell.angle_beta   90.00
_cell.angle_gamma   90.00
#
_symmetry.space_group_name_H-M   'P 1'
#
loop_
_entity.id
_entity.type
_entity.pdbx_description
1 polymer ?
#
loop_
_entity_poly.entity_id
_entity_poly.type
_entity_poly.pdbx_seq_one_letter_code
_entity_poly.pdbx_strand_id
1 'polypeptide(L)'
;MMTLRWQSLVATTVAAILLPMAIAPAAMARPGSPSPSSVEREARSAFRDLAKAQYEGMRAKSVSGADPNLLSLGDRLLASAQQLQQSGNHFQAKETAKAATRVYEAARNLGEARTGQADLSRSYFDAPFQVSRELTRTEAEMAYFRGGNPTVRDLFNRAQQLAQPASLTAPPPTTANVANLATNRAAVQLLKASRHLMRAERGF
;
A
#
# COMPACT_ATOMS: atom_id res chain seq x y z
N MET A 1 -6.99 -64.25 52.63
CA MET A 1 -7.19 -63.50 51.36
C MET A 1 -6.34 -64.22 50.30
N MET A 2 -6.88 -65.16 49.52
CA MET A 2 -7.48 -64.96 48.17
C MET A 2 -6.52 -64.16 47.26
N THR A 3 -5.96 -64.62 46.13
CA THR A 3 -6.51 -65.46 45.04
C THR A 3 -5.44 -66.05 44.09
N LEU A 4 -5.85 -67.13 43.43
CA LEU A 4 -5.51 -67.71 42.11
C LEU A 4 -4.60 -66.90 41.14
N ARG A 5 -3.57 -67.47 40.48
CA ARG A 5 -3.50 -68.51 39.41
C ARG A 5 -3.54 -67.92 37.97
N TRP A 6 -2.57 -68.35 37.14
CA TRP A 6 -2.54 -68.54 35.66
C TRP A 6 -1.54 -67.70 34.83
N GLN A 7 -0.73 -68.45 34.07
CA GLN A 7 0.13 -68.01 32.97
C GLN A 7 -0.69 -67.65 31.72
N SER A 8 -0.17 -66.77 30.86
CA SER A 8 -0.20 -66.92 29.39
C SER A 8 0.85 -66.00 28.74
N LEU A 9 1.74 -66.60 27.94
CA LEU A 9 2.49 -65.93 26.86
C LEU A 9 1.51 -65.58 25.73
N VAL A 10 1.47 -64.33 25.25
CA VAL A 10 1.12 -64.03 23.85
C VAL A 10 1.80 -62.72 23.39
N ALA A 11 2.39 -62.82 22.22
CA ALA A 11 3.06 -61.78 21.43
C ALA A 11 2.20 -60.54 21.13
N THR A 12 2.86 -59.42 20.81
CA THR A 12 2.23 -58.32 20.05
C THR A 12 3.26 -57.63 19.16
N THR A 13 3.37 -58.20 17.96
CA THR A 13 3.49 -57.54 16.65
C THR A 13 4.01 -56.10 16.59
N VAL A 14 5.19 -55.97 16.00
CA VAL A 14 5.68 -54.77 15.30
C VAL A 14 4.76 -54.50 14.12
N ALA A 15 3.92 -53.47 14.21
CA ALA A 15 3.17 -52.95 13.08
C ALA A 15 4.07 -51.97 12.31
N ALA A 16 4.77 -52.47 11.29
CA ALA A 16 5.38 -51.65 10.26
C ALA A 16 4.25 -50.93 9.50
N ILE A 17 4.12 -49.62 9.69
CA ILE A 17 3.23 -48.78 8.91
C ILE A 17 3.85 -48.63 7.52
N LEU A 18 3.43 -49.49 6.59
CA LEU A 18 3.58 -49.30 5.16
C LEU A 18 2.69 -48.11 4.76
N LEU A 19 3.28 -46.92 4.69
CA LEU A 19 2.70 -45.79 3.99
C LEU A 19 2.62 -46.13 2.50
N PRO A 20 1.43 -46.23 1.88
CA PRO A 20 1.36 -46.18 0.43
C PRO A 20 1.72 -44.74 0.03
N MET A 21 2.90 -44.58 -0.58
CA MET A 21 3.20 -43.38 -1.35
C MET A 21 2.25 -43.35 -2.55
N ALA A 22 1.06 -42.79 -2.35
CA ALA A 22 0.20 -42.37 -3.43
C ALA A 22 0.92 -41.22 -4.15
N ILE A 23 1.64 -41.55 -5.21
CA ILE A 23 2.14 -40.58 -6.19
C ILE A 23 0.88 -39.99 -6.85
N ALA A 24 0.37 -38.90 -6.27
CA ALA A 24 -0.66 -38.12 -6.92
C ALA A 24 -0.11 -37.62 -8.26
N PRO A 25 -0.80 -37.83 -9.39
CA PRO A 25 -0.35 -37.30 -10.67
C PRO A 25 -0.24 -35.77 -10.55
N ALA A 26 0.88 -35.23 -11.05
CA ALA A 26 1.09 -33.79 -11.13
C ALA A 26 -0.12 -33.17 -11.83
N ALA A 27 -0.92 -32.39 -11.09
CA ALA A 27 -2.06 -31.70 -11.64
C ALA A 27 -1.55 -30.81 -12.78
N MET A 28 -1.88 -31.17 -14.02
CA MET A 28 -1.57 -30.35 -15.18
C MET A 28 -2.27 -29.00 -14.98
N ALA A 29 -1.46 -27.97 -14.73
CA ALA A 29 -1.95 -26.61 -14.52
C ALA A 29 -2.78 -26.18 -15.74
N ARG A 30 -4.05 -25.82 -15.48
CA ARG A 30 -4.95 -25.29 -16.50
C ARG A 30 -4.34 -24.02 -17.10
N PRO A 31 -4.29 -23.85 -18.43
CA PRO A 31 -3.82 -22.62 -19.06
C PRO A 31 -4.59 -21.43 -18.48
N GLY A 32 -3.87 -20.45 -17.90
CA GLY A 32 -4.45 -19.26 -17.27
C GLY A 32 -4.59 -19.31 -15.74
N SER A 33 -4.24 -20.43 -15.08
CA SER A 33 -4.14 -20.44 -13.62
C SER A 33 -2.83 -19.74 -13.17
N PRO A 34 -2.89 -18.74 -12.26
CA PRO A 34 -1.69 -18.08 -11.78
C PRO A 34 -0.79 -19.12 -11.11
N SER A 35 0.49 -19.14 -11.50
CA SER A 35 1.45 -20.05 -10.90
C SER A 35 1.50 -19.81 -9.39
N PRO A 36 1.58 -20.85 -8.55
CA PRO A 36 1.69 -20.68 -7.09
C PRO A 36 2.82 -19.72 -6.69
N SER A 37 3.89 -19.61 -7.51
CA SER A 37 4.99 -18.66 -7.29
C SER A 37 4.62 -17.19 -7.53
N SER A 38 3.65 -16.88 -8.41
CA SER A 38 3.22 -15.50 -8.66
C SER A 38 2.31 -15.00 -7.54
N VAL A 39 1.42 -15.85 -7.05
CA VAL A 39 0.53 -15.52 -5.91
C VAL A 39 1.34 -15.30 -4.65
N GLU A 40 2.33 -16.16 -4.37
CA GLU A 40 3.20 -16.02 -3.21
C GLU A 40 4.06 -14.74 -3.28
N ARG A 41 4.60 -14.41 -4.46
CA ARG A 41 5.36 -13.17 -4.67
C ARG A 41 4.48 -11.94 -4.43
N GLU A 42 3.23 -11.98 -4.87
CA GLU A 42 2.28 -10.90 -4.66
C GLU A 42 1.89 -10.74 -3.19
N ALA A 43 1.62 -11.84 -2.50
CA ALA A 43 1.36 -11.85 -1.07
C ALA A 43 2.52 -11.23 -0.27
N ARG A 44 3.77 -11.63 -0.58
CA ARG A 44 5.00 -11.06 0.04
C ARG A 44 5.13 -9.57 -0.24
N SER A 45 4.79 -9.13 -1.45
CA SER A 45 4.83 -7.70 -1.82
C SER A 45 3.78 -6.89 -1.06
N ALA A 46 2.56 -7.42 -0.93
CA ALA A 46 1.49 -6.80 -0.17
C ALA A 46 1.86 -6.63 1.32
N PHE A 47 2.46 -7.65 1.95
CA PHE A 47 2.96 -7.54 3.34
C PHE A 47 4.00 -6.42 3.50
N ARG A 48 4.94 -6.30 2.55
CA ARG A 48 5.95 -5.23 2.57
C ARG A 48 5.31 -3.85 2.46
N ASP A 49 4.38 -3.68 1.53
CA ASP A 49 3.72 -2.38 1.32
C ASP A 49 2.79 -2.02 2.50
N LEU A 50 2.18 -3.00 3.17
CA LEU A 50 1.44 -2.79 4.42
C LEU A 50 2.35 -2.30 5.55
N ALA A 51 3.49 -2.97 5.76
CA ALA A 51 4.47 -2.55 6.77
C ALA A 51 5.02 -1.15 6.49
N LYS A 52 5.26 -0.82 5.22
CA LYS A 52 5.66 0.52 4.80
C LYS A 52 4.58 1.56 5.09
N ALA A 53 3.31 1.26 4.79
CA ALA A 53 2.20 2.15 5.07
C ALA A 53 2.03 2.40 6.57
N GLN A 54 2.20 1.37 7.41
CA GLN A 54 2.21 1.50 8.88
C GLN A 54 3.34 2.43 9.35
N TYR A 55 4.56 2.22 8.83
CA TYR A 55 5.72 3.04 9.17
C TYR A 55 5.54 4.51 8.78
N GLU A 56 5.09 4.79 7.55
CA GLU A 56 4.82 6.17 7.12
C GLU A 56 3.64 6.79 7.86
N GLY A 57 2.64 5.99 8.27
CA GLY A 57 1.57 6.44 9.15
C GLY A 57 2.09 6.93 10.50
N MET A 58 2.99 6.17 11.14
CA MET A 58 3.65 6.57 12.38
C MET A 58 4.46 7.86 12.19
N ARG A 59 5.24 7.96 11.10
CA ARG A 59 6.05 9.15 10.78
C ARG A 59 5.20 10.39 10.50
N ALA A 60 4.08 10.24 9.80
CA ALA A 60 3.19 11.36 9.51
C ALA A 60 2.53 11.88 10.80
N LYS A 61 2.12 10.97 11.70
CA LYS A 61 1.54 11.32 13.00
C LYS A 61 2.51 12.00 13.95
N SER A 62 3.82 11.77 13.81
CA SER A 62 4.84 12.46 14.62
C SER A 62 5.15 13.89 14.16
N VAL A 63 4.68 14.31 12.98
CA VAL A 63 4.94 15.67 12.46
C VAL A 63 3.88 16.65 12.96
N SER A 64 4.34 17.74 13.57
CA SER A 64 3.48 18.84 14.00
C SER A 64 2.76 19.46 12.80
N GLY A 65 1.45 19.69 12.93
CA GLY A 65 0.65 20.29 11.88
C GLY A 65 0.32 19.36 10.71
N ALA A 66 0.60 18.06 10.76
CA ALA A 66 0.14 17.10 9.75
C ALA A 66 -1.38 17.19 9.52
N ASP A 67 -1.83 16.95 8.29
CA ASP A 67 -3.25 17.12 7.95
C ASP A 67 -4.14 16.01 8.55
N PRO A 68 -5.04 16.31 9.50
CA PRO A 68 -5.78 15.29 10.24
C PRO A 68 -6.76 14.52 9.35
N ASN A 69 -7.33 15.17 8.33
CA ASN A 69 -8.24 14.53 7.39
C ASN A 69 -7.51 13.51 6.51
N LEU A 70 -6.28 13.83 6.07
CA LEU A 70 -5.44 12.87 5.35
C LEU A 70 -4.94 11.76 6.26
N LEU A 71 -4.58 12.03 7.52
CA LEU A 71 -4.21 10.98 8.48
C LEU A 71 -5.35 9.97 8.66
N SER A 72 -6.57 10.46 8.90
CA SER A 72 -7.77 9.61 9.02
C SER A 72 -8.08 8.84 7.73
N LEU A 73 -7.90 9.45 6.55
CA LEU A 73 -8.03 8.75 5.28
C LEU A 73 -6.96 7.65 5.12
N GLY A 74 -5.71 7.94 5.48
CA GLY A 74 -4.62 6.97 5.47
C GLY A 74 -4.91 5.77 6.38
N ASP A 75 -5.44 6.01 7.58
CA ASP A 75 -5.81 4.96 8.54
C ASP A 75 -6.92 4.06 7.97
N ARG A 76 -7.94 4.64 7.33
CA ARG A 76 -9.02 3.89 6.66
C ARG A 76 -8.49 3.05 5.50
N LEU A 77 -7.62 3.61 4.65
CA LEU A 77 -7.01 2.87 3.53
C LEU A 77 -6.11 1.74 4.02
N LEU A 78 -5.33 1.97 5.09
CA LEU A 78 -4.50 0.96 5.70
C LEU A 78 -5.34 -0.20 6.26
N ALA A 79 -6.40 0.10 7.00
CA ALA A 79 -7.32 -0.91 7.51
C ALA A 79 -7.97 -1.72 6.37
N SER A 80 -8.40 -1.05 5.30
CA SER A 80 -8.94 -1.71 4.10
C SER A 80 -7.89 -2.62 3.44
N ALA A 81 -6.65 -2.17 3.29
CA ALA A 81 -5.56 -2.98 2.74
C ALA A 81 -5.27 -4.23 3.60
N GLN A 82 -5.34 -4.11 4.94
CA GLN A 82 -5.18 -5.25 5.85
C GLN A 82 -6.31 -6.28 5.68
N GLN A 83 -7.56 -5.81 5.54
CA GLN A 83 -8.71 -6.69 5.28
C GLN A 83 -8.56 -7.40 3.93
N LEU A 84 -8.18 -6.68 2.87
CA LEU A 84 -7.92 -7.26 1.55
C LEU A 84 -6.81 -8.31 1.58
N GLN A 85 -5.76 -8.09 2.39
CA GLN A 85 -4.68 -9.05 2.57
C GLN A 85 -5.18 -10.33 3.25
N GLN A 86 -6.03 -10.20 4.27
CA GLN A 86 -6.64 -11.33 4.98
C GLN A 86 -7.61 -12.12 4.09
N SER A 87 -8.30 -11.45 3.17
CA SER A 87 -9.23 -12.08 2.23
C SER A 87 -8.54 -12.68 0.98
N GLY A 88 -7.21 -12.68 0.90
CA GLY A 88 -6.45 -13.21 -0.24
C GLY A 88 -6.39 -12.29 -1.47
N ASN A 89 -6.93 -11.07 -1.39
CA ASN A 89 -6.91 -10.09 -2.48
C ASN A 89 -5.59 -9.30 -2.51
N HIS A 90 -4.48 -10.02 -2.68
CA HIS A 90 -3.13 -9.48 -2.49
C HIS A 90 -2.77 -8.30 -3.40
N PHE A 91 -3.19 -8.32 -4.68
CA PHE A 91 -2.97 -7.19 -5.59
C PHE A 91 -3.65 -5.92 -5.08
N GLN A 92 -4.95 -6.03 -4.73
CA GLN A 92 -5.73 -4.91 -4.25
C GLN A 92 -5.21 -4.41 -2.90
N ALA A 93 -4.82 -5.33 -2.01
CA ALA A 93 -4.19 -5.01 -0.73
C ALA A 93 -2.90 -4.20 -0.93
N LYS A 94 -2.02 -4.67 -1.82
CA LYS A 94 -0.76 -4.01 -2.19
C LYS A 94 -0.99 -2.60 -2.72
N GLU A 95 -1.86 -2.42 -3.72
CA GLU A 95 -2.11 -1.11 -4.31
C GLU A 95 -2.84 -0.18 -3.33
N THR A 96 -3.76 -0.69 -2.51
CA THR A 96 -4.42 0.10 -1.44
C THR A 96 -3.42 0.52 -0.35
N ALA A 97 -2.47 -0.34 0.02
CA ALA A 97 -1.40 0.00 0.96
C ALA A 97 -0.44 1.07 0.40
N LYS A 98 -0.12 1.00 -0.89
CA LYS A 98 0.63 2.07 -1.57
C LYS A 98 -0.15 3.38 -1.56
N ALA A 99 -1.46 3.35 -1.81
CA ALA A 99 -2.29 4.55 -1.71
C ALA A 99 -2.26 5.12 -0.28
N ALA A 100 -2.41 4.30 0.76
CA ALA A 100 -2.31 4.72 2.16
C ALA A 100 -0.95 5.38 2.46
N THR A 101 0.15 4.75 2.03
CA THR A 101 1.51 5.29 2.16
C THR A 101 1.61 6.70 1.58
N ARG A 102 1.08 6.90 0.36
CA ARG A 102 1.11 8.18 -0.34
C ARG A 102 0.25 9.24 0.34
N VAL A 103 -0.90 8.85 0.90
CA VAL A 103 -1.76 9.74 1.68
C VAL A 103 -1.04 10.20 2.96
N TYR A 104 -0.33 9.31 3.66
CA TYR A 104 0.49 9.69 4.82
C TYR A 104 1.65 10.60 4.45
N GLU A 105 2.38 10.31 3.37
CA GLU A 105 3.42 11.19 2.85
C GLU A 105 2.85 12.58 2.51
N ALA A 106 1.65 12.67 1.93
CA ALA A 106 0.98 13.94 1.66
C ALA A 106 0.61 14.68 2.96
N ALA A 107 0.07 13.98 3.96
CA ALA A 107 -0.27 14.56 5.26
C ALA A 107 0.96 15.17 5.94
N ARG A 108 2.09 14.46 5.89
CA ARG A 108 3.37 14.92 6.42
C ARG A 108 3.89 16.16 5.69
N ASN A 109 3.91 16.12 4.35
CA ASN A 109 4.36 17.26 3.54
C ASN A 109 3.51 18.52 3.80
N LEU A 110 2.20 18.39 4.08
CA LEU A 110 1.37 19.53 4.47
C LEU A 110 1.70 20.04 5.88
N GLY A 111 2.12 19.18 6.80
CA GLY A 111 2.65 19.59 8.10
C GLY A 111 3.97 20.36 7.98
N GLU A 112 4.89 19.87 7.16
CA GLU A 112 6.13 20.56 6.80
C GLU A 112 5.85 21.92 6.13
N ALA A 113 4.81 21.99 5.28
CA ALA A 113 4.40 23.25 4.65
C ALA A 113 3.88 24.29 5.64
N ARG A 114 3.13 23.85 6.66
CA ARG A 114 2.57 24.73 7.72
C ARG A 114 3.63 25.20 8.70
N THR A 115 4.60 24.34 9.03
CA THR A 115 5.67 24.63 9.98
C THR A 115 6.87 25.33 9.34
N GLY A 116 6.99 25.27 8.01
CA GLY A 116 8.16 25.75 7.28
C GLY A 116 9.42 24.91 7.54
N GLN A 117 9.28 23.77 8.22
CA GLN A 117 10.35 22.86 8.59
C GLN A 117 10.28 21.64 7.67
N ALA A 118 11.13 21.63 6.64
CA ALA A 118 11.25 20.50 5.74
C ALA A 118 12.71 20.14 5.52
N ASP A 119 13.02 18.84 5.52
CA ASP A 119 14.32 18.34 5.09
C ASP A 119 14.40 18.43 3.56
N LEU A 120 14.87 19.58 3.07
CA LEU A 120 14.95 19.87 1.65
C LEU A 120 15.89 18.90 0.95
N SER A 121 15.28 18.04 0.12
CA SER A 121 15.98 17.18 -0.82
C SER A 121 15.70 17.59 -2.27
N ARG A 122 16.45 17.02 -3.22
CA ARG A 122 16.26 17.27 -4.67
C ARG A 122 14.79 17.15 -5.11
N SER A 123 14.05 16.21 -4.54
CA SER A 123 12.64 16.00 -4.88
C SER A 123 11.70 17.13 -4.44
N TYR A 124 12.10 18.06 -3.55
CA TYR A 124 11.33 19.29 -3.30
C TYR A 124 11.42 20.23 -4.50
N PHE A 125 12.63 20.44 -5.02
CA PHE A 125 12.88 21.35 -6.14
C PHE A 125 12.22 20.86 -7.44
N ASP A 126 12.17 19.55 -7.63
CA ASP A 126 11.49 18.96 -8.79
C ASP A 126 9.95 18.96 -8.65
N ALA A 127 9.40 19.16 -7.44
CA ALA A 127 7.99 18.96 -7.16
C ALA A 127 7.02 19.82 -8.02
N PRO A 128 7.29 21.12 -8.28
CA PRO A 128 6.43 21.93 -9.13
C PRO A 128 6.39 21.46 -10.60
N PHE A 129 7.46 20.84 -11.10
CA PHE A 129 7.49 20.24 -12.43
C PHE A 129 6.88 18.84 -12.45
N GLN A 130 7.03 18.09 -11.35
CA GLN A 130 6.40 16.79 -11.20
C GLN A 130 4.89 16.91 -11.06
N VAL A 131 4.37 17.90 -10.33
CA VAL A 131 2.92 18.02 -10.11
C VAL A 131 2.18 18.23 -11.44
N SER A 132 2.70 19.06 -12.35
CA SER A 132 2.07 19.30 -13.65
C SER A 132 2.04 18.02 -14.50
N ARG A 133 3.17 17.29 -14.56
CA ARG A 133 3.24 16.00 -15.25
C ARG A 133 2.27 14.97 -14.66
N GLU A 134 2.22 14.89 -13.33
CA GLU A 134 1.39 13.92 -12.63
C GLU A 134 -0.10 14.28 -12.72
N LEU A 135 -0.44 15.56 -12.81
CA LEU A 135 -1.81 16.03 -13.08
C LEU A 135 -2.28 15.54 -14.44
N THR A 136 -1.56 15.87 -15.51
CA THR A 136 -1.92 15.46 -16.88
C THR A 136 -2.01 13.94 -16.99
N ARG A 137 -1.07 13.20 -16.38
CA ARG A 137 -1.11 11.74 -16.38
C ARG A 137 -2.33 11.19 -15.66
N THR A 138 -2.63 11.72 -14.47
CA THR A 138 -3.74 11.21 -13.65
C THR A 138 -5.09 11.58 -14.26
N GLU A 139 -5.20 12.76 -14.86
CA GLU A 139 -6.37 13.20 -15.62
C GLU A 139 -6.64 12.27 -16.80
N ALA A 140 -5.61 11.92 -17.58
CA ALA A 140 -5.73 10.94 -18.66
C ALA A 140 -6.17 9.56 -18.12
N GLU A 141 -5.55 9.06 -17.04
CA GLU A 141 -5.95 7.78 -16.44
C GLU A 141 -7.41 7.80 -15.93
N MET A 142 -7.86 8.94 -15.37
CA MET A 142 -9.22 9.17 -14.90
C MET A 142 -10.25 9.22 -16.03
N ALA A 143 -9.92 9.76 -17.20
CA ALA A 143 -10.84 9.80 -18.34
C ALA A 143 -11.30 8.40 -18.78
N TYR A 144 -10.41 7.41 -18.65
CA TYR A 144 -10.69 5.99 -18.92
C TYR A 144 -11.08 5.19 -17.66
N PHE A 145 -11.11 5.83 -16.49
CA PHE A 145 -11.53 5.17 -15.27
C PHE A 145 -13.05 5.14 -15.17
N ARG A 146 -13.59 3.93 -14.95
CA ARG A 146 -15.02 3.66 -14.79
C ARG A 146 -15.36 3.11 -13.39
N GLY A 147 -14.39 3.13 -12.48
CA GLY A 147 -14.59 2.70 -11.11
C GLY A 147 -15.47 3.67 -10.31
N GLY A 148 -16.10 3.16 -9.27
CA GLY A 148 -17.03 3.86 -8.39
C GLY A 148 -16.40 4.42 -7.13
N ASN A 149 -15.09 4.27 -6.87
CA ASN A 149 -14.47 4.78 -5.64
C ASN A 149 -14.41 6.33 -5.64
N PRO A 150 -15.23 7.02 -4.82
CA PRO A 150 -15.26 8.49 -4.80
C PRO A 150 -13.94 9.11 -4.32
N THR A 151 -13.19 8.38 -3.49
CA THR A 151 -11.89 8.79 -2.94
C THR A 151 -10.88 9.11 -4.04
N VAL A 152 -10.93 8.41 -5.18
CA VAL A 152 -10.04 8.67 -6.32
C VAL A 152 -10.19 10.11 -6.81
N ARG A 153 -11.45 10.53 -6.98
CA ARG A 153 -11.78 11.86 -7.51
C ARG A 153 -11.54 12.94 -6.46
N ASP A 154 -11.84 12.66 -5.19
CA ASP A 154 -11.55 13.58 -4.09
C ASP A 154 -10.05 13.86 -3.94
N LEU A 155 -9.21 12.82 -4.00
CA LEU A 155 -7.76 12.94 -3.95
C LEU A 155 -7.22 13.75 -5.14
N PHE A 156 -7.74 13.50 -6.34
CA PHE A 156 -7.37 14.26 -7.54
C PHE A 156 -7.76 15.74 -7.45
N ASN A 157 -9.01 16.04 -7.08
CA ASN A 157 -9.50 17.41 -6.92
C ASN A 157 -8.70 18.16 -5.85
N ARG A 158 -8.40 17.51 -4.72
CA ARG A 158 -7.58 18.10 -3.67
C ARG A 158 -6.14 18.34 -4.15
N ALA A 159 -5.57 17.43 -4.94
CA ALA A 159 -4.25 17.65 -5.53
C ALA A 159 -4.23 18.83 -6.51
N GLN A 160 -5.26 18.99 -7.34
CA GLN A 160 -5.42 20.14 -8.23
C GLN A 160 -5.45 21.47 -7.46
N GLN A 161 -6.18 21.52 -6.33
CA GLN A 161 -6.25 22.71 -5.47
C GLN A 161 -4.90 23.05 -4.81
N LEU A 162 -4.08 22.02 -4.52
CA LEU A 162 -2.76 22.20 -3.91
C LEU A 162 -1.66 22.49 -4.94
N ALA A 163 -1.87 22.14 -6.20
CA ALA A 163 -0.85 22.32 -7.23
C ALA A 163 -0.59 23.81 -7.46
N GLN A 164 0.66 24.21 -7.29
CA GLN A 164 1.11 25.57 -7.57
C GLN A 164 2.02 25.56 -8.81
N PRO A 165 1.95 26.59 -9.66
CA PRO A 165 2.73 26.64 -10.89
C PRO A 165 4.23 26.63 -10.59
N ALA A 166 4.99 25.95 -11.45
CA ALA A 166 6.45 26.05 -11.44
C ALA A 166 6.86 27.46 -11.87
N SER A 167 7.52 28.21 -10.99
CA SER A 167 8.10 29.50 -11.34
C SER A 167 9.57 29.32 -11.73
N LEU A 168 9.88 29.59 -13.00
CA LEU A 168 11.25 29.55 -13.54
C LEU A 168 12.10 30.76 -13.09
N THR A 169 11.49 31.75 -12.45
CA THR A 169 12.12 32.99 -12.00
C THR A 169 12.21 33.10 -10.47
N ALA A 170 11.91 32.01 -9.75
CA ALA A 170 11.92 32.03 -8.30
C ALA A 170 13.35 32.28 -7.76
N PRO A 171 13.52 33.22 -6.80
CA PRO A 171 14.81 33.43 -6.13
C PRO A 171 15.26 32.16 -5.37
N PRO A 172 16.56 32.06 -5.00
CA PRO A 172 17.10 30.93 -4.24
C PRO A 172 16.26 30.62 -2.99
N PRO A 173 16.23 29.36 -2.53
CA PRO A 173 15.26 28.89 -1.55
C PRO A 173 15.30 29.70 -0.25
N THR A 174 14.27 30.52 -0.05
CA THR A 174 13.94 31.12 1.24
C THR A 174 12.91 30.24 1.95
N THR A 175 12.69 30.46 3.25
CA THR A 175 11.63 29.81 4.03
C THR A 175 10.23 29.93 3.37
N ALA A 176 9.99 31.01 2.61
CA ALA A 176 8.77 31.20 1.82
C ALA A 176 8.62 30.20 0.64
N ASN A 177 9.73 29.66 0.10
CA ASN A 177 9.69 28.62 -0.93
C ASN A 177 9.40 27.22 -0.32
N VAL A 178 9.74 26.98 0.94
CA VAL A 178 9.59 25.65 1.56
C VAL A 178 8.13 25.21 1.60
N ALA A 179 7.23 26.11 2.01
CA ALA A 179 5.79 25.83 2.05
C ALA A 179 5.24 25.46 0.66
N ASN A 180 5.65 26.19 -0.38
CA ASN A 180 5.22 25.95 -1.76
C ASN A 180 5.77 24.62 -2.31
N LEU A 181 7.05 24.31 -2.06
CA LEU A 181 7.66 23.05 -2.49
C LEU A 181 7.02 21.85 -1.76
N ALA A 182 6.80 21.96 -0.46
CA ALA A 182 6.15 20.93 0.34
C ALA A 182 4.68 20.72 -0.07
N THR A 183 3.95 21.80 -0.37
CA THR A 183 2.58 21.75 -0.89
C THR A 183 2.52 21.02 -2.24
N ASN A 184 3.43 21.35 -3.17
CA ASN A 184 3.52 20.63 -4.45
C ASN A 184 3.87 19.15 -4.28
N ARG A 185 4.76 18.81 -3.33
CA ARG A 185 5.03 17.40 -3.00
C ARG A 185 3.79 16.70 -2.47
N ALA A 186 3.01 17.34 -1.60
CA ALA A 186 1.75 16.78 -1.13
C ALA A 186 0.81 16.48 -2.31
N ALA A 187 0.64 17.43 -3.24
CA ALA A 187 -0.17 17.25 -4.43
C ALA A 187 0.30 16.04 -5.28
N VAL A 188 1.61 15.92 -5.53
CA VAL A 188 2.19 14.76 -6.25
C VAL A 188 1.84 13.44 -5.56
N GLN A 189 1.91 13.36 -4.24
CA GLN A 189 1.58 12.13 -3.53
C GLN A 189 0.09 11.81 -3.59
N LEU A 190 -0.80 12.81 -3.50
CA LEU A 190 -2.25 12.59 -3.66
C LEU A 190 -2.60 12.07 -5.06
N LEU A 191 -1.94 12.56 -6.12
CA LEU A 191 -2.10 12.07 -7.50
C LEU A 191 -1.59 10.63 -7.66
N LYS A 192 -0.49 10.28 -7.00
CA LYS A 192 -0.02 8.89 -6.95
C LYS A 192 -1.00 8.00 -6.19
N ALA A 193 -1.55 8.48 -5.08
CA ALA A 193 -2.54 7.76 -4.29
C ALA A 193 -3.81 7.46 -5.10
N SER A 194 -4.35 8.44 -5.82
CA SER A 194 -5.54 8.25 -6.65
C SER A 194 -5.32 7.17 -7.72
N ARG A 195 -4.16 7.16 -8.39
CA ARG A 195 -3.82 6.11 -9.36
C ARG A 195 -3.67 4.71 -8.74
N HIS A 196 -3.08 4.62 -7.56
CA HIS A 196 -3.01 3.35 -6.85
C HIS A 196 -4.40 2.82 -6.49
N LEU A 197 -5.32 3.70 -6.08
CA LEU A 197 -6.72 3.32 -5.86
C LEU A 197 -7.44 2.91 -7.16
N MET A 198 -7.18 3.61 -8.28
CA MET A 198 -7.73 3.21 -9.59
C MET A 198 -7.27 1.81 -9.99
N ARG A 199 -6.00 1.47 -9.74
CA ARG A 199 -5.45 0.13 -9.99
C ARG A 199 -6.05 -0.91 -9.05
N ALA A 200 -6.12 -0.59 -7.76
CA ALA A 200 -6.72 -1.48 -6.76
C ALA A 200 -8.17 -1.86 -7.15
N GLU A 201 -8.95 -0.93 -7.68
CA GLU A 201 -10.31 -1.21 -8.13
C GLU A 201 -10.38 -2.00 -9.43
N ARG A 202 -9.46 -1.76 -10.38
CA ARG A 202 -9.39 -2.52 -11.64
C ARG A 202 -8.86 -3.95 -11.47
N GLY A 203 -8.02 -4.19 -10.47
CA GLY A 203 -7.45 -5.50 -10.18
C GLY A 203 -6.22 -5.90 -11.00
N PHE A 204 -5.58 -4.98 -11.73
CA PHE A 204 -4.36 -5.22 -12.50
C PHE A 204 -3.52 -3.94 -12.72
#